data_AF-A0AAW4BHF8-F1
#
_entry.id   AF-A0AAW4BHF8-F1
#
_cell.length_a   1.000
_cell.length_b   1.000
_cell.length_c   1.000
_cell.angle_alpha   90.00
_cell.angle_beta   90.00
_cell.angle_gamma   90.00
#
_symmetry.space_group_name_H-M   'P 1'
#
loop_
_entity.id
_entity.type
_entity.pdbx_description
1 polymer ?
#
loop_
_entity_poly.entity_id
_entity_poly.type
_entity_poly.pdbx_seq_one_letter_code
_entity_poly.pdbx_strand_id
1 'polypeptide(L)'
;MIFVDAENIGLKELEKVKATVIDKVFVFSKVESVQRICEKSLFLYLSDYPSGTNQADFYIIAYLSKVLLSLDKKQFNTVIFELYSNDESLISAFEFQ
;
A
#
# COMPACT_ATOMS: atom_id res chain seq x y z
N MET A 1 0.46 5.89 -7.69
CA MET A 1 -0.27 5.30 -6.55
C MET A 1 0.68 4.35 -5.86
N ILE A 2 0.80 4.50 -4.55
CA ILE A 2 1.85 3.86 -3.76
C ILE A 2 1.19 2.96 -2.72
N PHE A 3 1.61 1.71 -2.68
CA PHE A 3 1.19 0.71 -1.70
C PHE A 3 2.35 0.47 -0.76
N VAL A 4 2.08 0.47 0.54
CA VAL A 4 3.11 0.33 1.58
C VAL A 4 2.71 -0.77 2.54
N ASP A 5 3.47 -1.85 2.52
CA ASP A 5 3.38 -2.94 3.47
C ASP A 5 4.16 -2.58 4.73
N ALA A 6 3.52 -1.79 5.61
CA ALA A 6 4.14 -1.31 6.83
C ALA A 6 4.22 -2.38 7.94
N GLU A 7 3.61 -3.57 7.76
CA GLU A 7 3.85 -4.72 8.64
C GLU A 7 5.21 -5.36 8.36
N ASN A 8 5.65 -5.37 7.09
CA ASN A 8 6.92 -5.95 6.69
C ASN A 8 8.11 -4.97 6.77
N ILE A 9 7.95 -3.72 6.29
CA ILE A 9 9.08 -2.77 6.20
C ILE A 9 9.32 -1.98 7.49
N GLY A 10 8.31 -1.90 8.37
CA GLY A 10 8.37 -1.16 9.63
C GLY A 10 8.40 0.36 9.49
N LEU A 11 8.41 1.04 10.64
CA LEU A 11 8.12 2.47 10.76
C LEU A 11 9.20 3.39 10.15
N LYS A 12 10.48 2.98 10.16
CA LYS A 12 11.58 3.79 9.60
C LYS A 12 11.56 3.86 8.08
N GLU A 13 11.11 2.79 7.42
CA GLU A 13 11.04 2.77 5.96
C GLU A 13 9.83 3.55 5.45
N LEU A 14 8.74 3.62 6.24
CA LEU A 14 7.58 4.45 5.92
C LEU A 14 7.93 5.95 5.80
N GLU A 15 8.84 6.45 6.64
CA GLU A 15 9.30 7.85 6.57
C GLU A 15 10.10 8.16 5.30
N LYS A 16 10.61 7.12 4.60
CA LYS A 16 11.37 7.28 3.35
C LYS A 16 10.49 7.23 2.11
N VAL A 17 9.19 6.97 2.24
CA VAL A 17 8.25 6.96 1.11
C VAL A 17 8.23 8.34 0.48
N LYS A 18 8.72 8.43 -0.76
CA LYS A 18 8.81 9.69 -1.51
C LYS A 18 7.50 9.95 -2.25
N ALA A 19 6.48 10.38 -1.52
CA ALA A 19 5.19 10.77 -2.08
C ALA A 19 5.10 12.29 -2.29
N THR A 20 4.49 12.70 -3.39
CA THR A 20 4.02 14.07 -3.62
C THR A 20 2.59 14.23 -3.11
N VAL A 21 2.08 15.47 -3.03
CA VAL A 21 0.72 15.74 -2.56
C VAL A 21 -0.40 15.15 -3.43
N ILE A 22 -0.09 14.82 -4.69
CA ILE A 22 -1.05 14.21 -5.62
C ILE A 22 -1.00 12.68 -5.59
N ASP A 23 0.02 12.10 -4.95
CA ASP A 23 0.14 10.66 -4.84
C ASP A 23 -0.87 10.12 -3.84
N LYS A 24 -1.64 9.12 -4.28
CA LYS A 24 -2.43 8.31 -3.36
C LYS A 24 -1.52 7.25 -2.75
N VAL A 25 -1.34 7.32 -1.44
CA VAL A 25 -0.54 6.39 -0.65
C VAL A 25 -1.46 5.56 0.23
N PHE A 26 -1.39 4.24 0.09
CA PHE A 26 -2.14 3.25 0.84
C PHE A 26 -1.17 2.51 1.77
N VAL A 27 -1.36 2.65 3.08
CA VAL A 27 -0.46 2.08 4.09
C VAL A 27 -1.19 1.00 4.85
N PHE A 28 -0.67 -0.22 4.76
CA PHE A 28 -1.26 -1.42 5.34
C PHE A 28 -0.53 -1.74 6.63
N SER A 29 -1.21 -1.58 7.76
CA SER A 29 -0.66 -1.89 9.07
C SER A 29 -1.75 -2.00 10.12
N LYS A 30 -1.44 -2.72 11.20
CA LYS A 30 -2.24 -2.74 12.44
C LYS A 30 -1.59 -1.99 13.61
N VAL A 31 -0.47 -1.31 13.38
CA VAL A 31 0.29 -0.62 14.43
C VAL A 31 -0.19 0.82 14.58
N GLU A 32 -0.59 1.22 15.79
CA GLU A 32 -1.14 2.56 16.07
C GLU A 32 -0.11 3.69 15.81
N SER A 33 1.18 3.44 16.04
CA SER A 33 2.22 4.44 15.74
C SER A 33 2.34 4.73 14.24
N VAL A 34 2.06 3.75 13.38
CA VAL A 34 2.01 3.93 11.92
C VAL A 34 0.82 4.80 11.53
N GLN A 35 -0.35 4.62 12.17
CA GLN A 35 -1.53 5.44 11.93
C GLN A 35 -1.23 6.93 12.14
N ARG A 36 -0.58 7.28 13.26
CA ARG A 36 -0.24 8.67 13.59
C ARG A 36 0.70 9.32 12.56
N ILE A 37 1.57 8.53 11.92
CA ILE A 37 2.44 9.02 10.84
C ILE A 37 1.62 9.23 9.57
N CYS A 38 0.74 8.28 9.24
CA CYS A 38 -0.15 8.39 8.09
C CYS A 38 -1.01 9.66 8.14
N GLU A 39 -1.56 9.97 9.32
CA GLU A 39 -2.35 11.19 9.54
C GLU A 39 -1.55 12.47 9.25
N LYS A 40 -0.28 12.52 9.68
CA LYS A 40 0.61 13.67 9.43
C LYS A 40 1.00 13.80 7.95
N SER A 41 1.15 12.68 7.26
CA SER A 41 1.60 12.62 5.87
C SER A 41 0.46 12.58 4.84
N LEU A 42 -0.81 12.65 5.29
CA LEU A 42 -2.01 12.49 4.46
C LEU A 42 -2.09 11.13 3.73
N PHE A 43 -1.52 10.09 4.32
CA PHE A 43 -1.59 8.73 3.78
C PHE A 43 -2.85 8.03 4.28
N LEU A 44 -3.43 7.15 3.46
CA LEU A 44 -4.57 6.34 3.85
C LEU A 44 -4.10 5.13 4.64
N TYR A 45 -4.36 5.13 5.95
CA TYR A 45 -4.12 3.99 6.82
C TYR A 45 -5.23 2.95 6.67
N LEU A 46 -4.84 1.71 6.34
CA LEU A 46 -5.73 0.57 6.13
C LEU A 46 -5.37 -0.52 7.13
N SER A 47 -6.32 -0.89 7.99
CA SER A 47 -6.10 -1.82 9.12
C SER A 47 -7.27 -2.77 9.38
N ASP A 48 -8.29 -2.74 8.53
CA ASP A 48 -9.59 -3.41 8.66
C ASP A 48 -9.58 -4.87 8.17
N TYR A 49 -8.44 -5.38 7.73
CA TYR A 49 -8.21 -6.81 7.48
C TYR A 49 -8.04 -7.60 8.78
N PRO A 50 -8.28 -8.92 8.83
CA PRO A 50 -8.03 -9.73 10.03
C PRO A 50 -6.53 -9.86 10.33
N SER A 51 -6.16 -10.19 11.58
CA SER A 51 -4.76 -10.49 11.92
C SER A 51 -4.41 -11.93 11.57
N GLY A 52 -3.18 -12.17 11.13
CA GLY A 52 -2.68 -13.50 10.84
C GLY A 52 -1.63 -13.50 9.75
N THR A 53 -1.05 -14.67 9.48
CA THR A 53 -0.06 -14.85 8.41
C THR A 53 -0.63 -14.38 7.07
N ASN A 54 0.13 -13.53 6.37
CA ASN A 54 -0.13 -13.00 5.03
C ASN A 54 -1.46 -12.22 4.87
N GLN A 55 -2.15 -11.87 5.98
CA GLN A 55 -3.42 -11.15 5.86
C GLN A 55 -3.24 -9.74 5.29
N ALA A 56 -2.13 -9.08 5.61
CA ALA A 56 -1.75 -7.81 4.99
C ALA A 56 -1.56 -7.98 3.47
N ASP A 57 -0.78 -8.98 3.05
CA ASP A 57 -0.50 -9.30 1.65
C ASP A 57 -1.78 -9.53 0.84
N PHE A 58 -2.67 -10.40 1.36
CA PHE A 58 -3.96 -10.66 0.71
C PHE A 58 -4.79 -9.40 0.60
N TYR A 59 -4.77 -8.54 1.61
CA TYR A 59 -5.50 -7.29 1.59
C TYR A 59 -4.90 -6.27 0.60
N ILE A 60 -3.57 -6.20 0.50
CA ILE A 60 -2.86 -5.38 -0.48
C ILE A 60 -3.28 -5.78 -1.90
N ILE A 61 -3.24 -7.08 -2.22
CA ILE A 61 -3.61 -7.58 -3.55
C ILE A 61 -5.11 -7.39 -3.84
N ALA A 62 -5.98 -7.60 -2.85
CA ALA A 62 -7.41 -7.33 -2.99
C ALA A 62 -7.68 -5.84 -3.25
N TYR A 63 -6.97 -4.95 -2.54
CA TYR A 63 -7.10 -3.50 -2.70
C TYR A 63 -6.55 -3.03 -4.05
N LEU A 64 -5.40 -3.57 -4.49
CA LEU A 64 -4.87 -3.35 -5.83
C LEU A 64 -5.91 -3.73 -6.88
N SER A 65 -6.46 -4.94 -6.80
CA SER A 65 -7.50 -5.42 -7.72
C SER A 65 -8.71 -4.48 -7.77
N LYS A 66 -9.16 -3.99 -6.61
CA LYS A 66 -10.26 -3.02 -6.51
C LYS A 66 -9.91 -1.68 -7.18
N VAL A 67 -8.69 -1.18 -6.98
CA VAL A 67 -8.22 0.05 -7.62
C VAL A 67 -8.18 -0.13 -9.14
N LEU A 68 -7.59 -1.22 -9.62
CA LEU A 68 -7.50 -1.53 -11.06
C LEU A 68 -8.88 -1.56 -11.71
N LEU A 69 -9.87 -2.21 -11.08
CA LEU A 69 -11.26 -2.25 -11.56
C LEU A 69 -11.96 -0.88 -11.58
N SER A 70 -11.49 0.07 -10.76
CA SER A 70 -12.07 1.41 -10.68
C SER A 70 -11.53 2.39 -11.72
N LEU A 71 -10.43 2.03 -12.40
CA LEU A 71 -9.81 2.88 -13.41
C LEU A 71 -10.38 2.59 -14.80
N ASP A 72 -10.65 3.65 -15.55
CA ASP A 72 -10.87 3.51 -16.99
C ASP A 72 -9.53 3.29 -17.73
N LYS A 73 -9.61 2.91 -19.01
CA LYS A 73 -8.42 2.63 -19.84
C LYS A 73 -7.45 3.81 -19.96
N LYS A 74 -7.96 5.06 -19.96
CA LYS A 74 -7.10 6.24 -20.06
C LYS A 74 -6.35 6.46 -18.77
N GLN A 75 -7.05 6.32 -17.63
CA GLN A 75 -6.47 6.45 -16.31
C GLN A 75 -5.43 5.37 -16.05
N PHE A 76 -5.75 4.11 -16.36
CA PHE A 76 -4.83 2.98 -16.18
C PHE A 76 -3.46 3.23 -16.83
N ASN A 77 -3.44 3.73 -18.08
CA ASN A 77 -2.19 4.01 -18.81
C ASN A 77 -1.38 5.20 -18.27
N THR A 78 -1.92 5.97 -17.32
CA THR A 78 -1.27 7.17 -16.75
C THR A 78 -0.86 6.99 -15.30
N VAL A 79 -1.35 5.94 -14.64
CA VAL A 79 -1.08 5.69 -13.22
C VAL A 79 0.11 4.74 -13.11
N ILE A 80 1.13 5.17 -12.37
CA ILE A 80 2.24 4.31 -11.94
C ILE A 80 1.81 3.66 -10.62
N PHE A 81 2.02 2.35 -10.50
CA PHE A 81 1.79 1.58 -9.29
C PHE A 81 3.13 1.19 -8.69
N GLU A 82 3.34 1.51 -7.41
CA GLU A 82 4.55 1.20 -6.67
C GLU A 82 4.20 0.42 -5.40
N LEU A 83 5.03 -0.55 -5.04
CA LEU A 83 4.93 -1.30 -3.79
C LEU A 83 6.21 -1.13 -2.97
N TYR A 84 6.03 -0.82 -1.69
CA TYR A 84 7.09 -0.82 -0.67
C TYR A 84 6.85 -2.02 0.25
N SER A 85 7.55 -3.12 -0.02
CA SER A 85 7.60 -4.34 0.80
C SER A 85 8.99 -4.98 0.66
N ASN A 86 9.42 -5.80 1.63
CA ASN A 86 10.54 -6.73 1.45
C ASN A 86 10.07 -8.19 1.28
N ASP A 87 8.76 -8.43 1.15
CA ASP A 87 8.23 -9.77 0.87
C ASP A 87 8.24 -10.07 -0.64
N GLU A 88 9.16 -10.94 -1.05
CA GLU A 88 9.33 -11.34 -2.46
C GLU A 88 8.08 -11.99 -3.07
N SER A 89 7.29 -12.71 -2.27
CA SER A 89 6.06 -13.35 -2.76
C SER A 89 4.99 -12.29 -3.05
N LEU A 90 4.86 -11.29 -2.18
CA LEU A 90 3.97 -10.17 -2.38
C LEU A 90 4.42 -9.29 -3.56
N ILE A 91 5.72 -9.01 -3.67
CA ILE A 91 6.29 -8.25 -4.79
C ILE A 91 5.95 -8.94 -6.11
N SER A 92 6.22 -10.25 -6.21
CA SER A 92 5.91 -11.01 -7.42
C SER A 92 4.42 -11.01 -7.76
N ALA A 93 3.54 -11.11 -6.76
CA ALA A 93 2.09 -11.04 -6.96
C ALA A 93 1.63 -9.65 -7.41
N PHE A 94 2.24 -8.59 -6.89
CA PHE A 94 1.90 -7.20 -7.23
C PHE A 94 2.32 -6.82 -8.65
N GLU A 95 3.46 -7.34 -9.12
CA GLU A 95 3.95 -7.10 -10.49
C GLU A 95 3.09 -7.77 -11.57
N PHE A 96 2.25 -8.75 -11.21
CA PHE A 96 1.35 -9.47 -12.13
C PHE A 96 0.05 -8.71 -12.47
N GLN A 97 0.01 -7.40 -12.25
CA GLN A 97 -1.15 -6.52 -12.48
C GLN A 97 -1.53 -6.29 -13.96
#